data_AF-A0A2A4JHT9-F1
#
_entry.id   AF-A0A2A4JHT9-F1
#
_cell.length_a   1.000
_cell.length_b   1.000
_cell.length_c   1.000
_cell.angle_alpha   90.00
_cell.angle_beta   90.00
_cell.angle_gamma   90.00
#
_symmetry.space_group_name_H-M   'P 1'
#
loop_
_entity.id
_entity.type
_entity.pdbx_description
1 polymer ?
#
loop_
_entity_poly.entity_id
_entity_poly.type
_entity_poly.pdbx_seq_one_letter_code
_entity_poly.pdbx_strand_id
1 'polypeptide(L)'
;MLLKQVSILIVLYSLETVTSWTFESTMEAYTAYVHNPGICLGNCIYSVCTYDWHAHETECIKTSISTKKYRTLDNELCTSNCGNFDGKSYQWCAIGTNYWGYCSRLIARTATESYRTHSEYISCSDECATRGYNYYWCHAVVGKWQHCYPEKKILVFNYRTKDYKECKTPCEIYKKKDLPYCYDSSGTWQQCFLNPAYQNTINEIDENLRRFCKPGGFFEEGYRLCHLKTKRTITEFDLTCTLDVDAVASRHEDNNPTVSARPWSSLHPITNDANPIYSYTVFPVTRAFGENQLNLPLVVRAVITTNTLLPVGARRPGFTSEVTRYYRDMDIITGTSNNDERGHIIASRLGGPMETYNIFPQSWRHNRGSGSKWFRMEANLDTFIRGHDDRHAEFTAVLSYSTDPNNNIVTRPTAVGVRIRLYIGGVLSDFDGNRLSSTTENPYENMYFSNDPDVPCD
;
A
#
# COMPACT_ATOMS: atom_id res chain seq x y z
N MET A 1 -15.90 -35.39 -77.91
CA MET A 1 -16.83 -34.42 -77.29
C MET A 1 -16.78 -34.62 -75.79
N LEU A 2 -16.48 -33.57 -75.03
CA LEU A 2 -15.89 -33.59 -73.68
C LEU A 2 -16.68 -34.36 -72.61
N LEU A 3 -15.96 -35.19 -71.85
CA LEU A 3 -16.37 -35.70 -70.53
C LEU A 3 -16.34 -34.56 -69.51
N LYS A 4 -17.48 -34.25 -68.87
CA LYS A 4 -17.55 -33.32 -67.74
C LYS A 4 -17.10 -34.02 -66.46
N GLN A 5 -15.94 -33.64 -65.95
CA GLN A 5 -15.52 -33.91 -64.58
C GLN A 5 -16.40 -33.12 -63.61
N VAL A 6 -17.15 -33.83 -62.77
CA VAL A 6 -17.82 -33.26 -61.59
C VAL A 6 -16.79 -33.24 -60.46
N SER A 7 -16.27 -32.06 -60.15
CA SER A 7 -15.45 -31.85 -58.95
C SER A 7 -16.39 -31.61 -57.77
N ILE A 8 -16.50 -32.61 -56.89
CA ILE A 8 -17.15 -32.46 -55.58
C ILE A 8 -16.18 -31.71 -54.68
N LEU A 9 -16.45 -30.43 -54.44
CA LEU A 9 -15.74 -29.62 -53.47
C LEU A 9 -16.24 -30.03 -52.07
N ILE A 10 -15.53 -30.92 -51.40
CA ILE A 10 -15.77 -31.24 -49.98
C ILE A 10 -15.25 -30.05 -49.18
N VAL A 11 -16.16 -29.18 -48.73
CA VAL A 11 -15.87 -28.17 -47.72
C VAL A 11 -15.73 -28.93 -46.39
N LEU A 12 -14.48 -29.23 -46.01
CA LEU A 12 -14.14 -29.64 -44.66
C LEU A 12 -14.42 -28.44 -43.75
N TYR A 13 -15.59 -28.45 -43.10
CA TYR A 13 -15.80 -27.62 -41.92
C TYR A 13 -14.79 -28.06 -40.86
N SER A 14 -13.75 -27.25 -40.65
CA SER A 14 -12.99 -27.27 -39.42
C SER A 14 -13.97 -26.96 -38.29
N LEU A 15 -14.39 -28.00 -37.58
CA LEU A 15 -14.93 -27.87 -36.24
C LEU A 15 -13.79 -27.35 -35.36
N GLU A 16 -13.56 -26.04 -35.38
CA GLU A 16 -12.83 -25.38 -34.30
C GLU A 16 -13.72 -25.47 -33.07
N THR A 17 -13.50 -26.53 -32.28
CA THR A 17 -14.04 -26.60 -30.93
C THR A 17 -13.32 -25.54 -30.11
N VAL A 18 -13.82 -24.31 -30.14
CA VAL A 18 -13.40 -23.24 -29.22
C VAL A 18 -13.89 -23.66 -27.82
N THR A 19 -13.15 -24.56 -27.18
CA THR A 19 -13.39 -25.03 -25.81
C THR A 19 -12.49 -24.27 -24.84
N SER A 20 -12.32 -22.97 -25.07
CA SER A 20 -11.52 -22.09 -24.23
C SER A 20 -12.47 -21.15 -23.48
N TRP A 21 -13.16 -21.67 -22.46
CA TRP A 21 -13.87 -20.81 -21.52
C TRP A 21 -12.82 -20.00 -20.74
N THR A 22 -12.84 -18.67 -20.91
CA THR A 22 -12.01 -17.76 -20.11
C THR A 22 -12.89 -17.01 -19.14
N PHE A 23 -12.78 -17.33 -17.84
CA PHE A 23 -13.45 -16.60 -16.77
C PHE A 23 -12.71 -15.29 -16.41
N GLU A 24 -11.87 -14.79 -17.32
CA GLU A 24 -11.05 -13.61 -17.06
C GLU A 24 -11.91 -12.36 -16.93
N SER A 25 -11.70 -11.63 -15.84
CA SER A 25 -12.36 -10.36 -15.60
C SER A 25 -11.33 -9.26 -15.34
N THR A 26 -11.55 -8.13 -16.00
CA THR A 26 -10.78 -6.89 -15.85
C THR A 26 -11.59 -5.78 -15.18
N MET A 27 -12.93 -5.86 -15.22
CA MET A 27 -13.85 -4.94 -14.55
C MET A 27 -15.00 -5.69 -13.89
N GLU A 28 -15.44 -5.17 -12.73
CA GLU A 28 -16.65 -5.67 -12.08
C GLU A 28 -17.86 -5.35 -12.96
N ALA A 29 -18.76 -6.33 -13.07
CA ALA A 29 -20.03 -6.17 -13.74
C ALA A 29 -21.09 -6.99 -12.99
N TYR A 30 -22.34 -6.59 -13.11
CA TYR A 30 -23.46 -7.20 -12.38
C TYR A 30 -24.45 -7.79 -13.38
N THR A 31 -25.00 -8.97 -13.10
CA THR A 31 -26.03 -9.58 -13.94
C THR A 31 -27.31 -8.75 -13.89
N ALA A 32 -27.89 -8.42 -15.04
CA ALA A 32 -29.15 -7.69 -15.15
C ALA A 32 -30.33 -8.66 -14.94
N TYR A 33 -31.42 -8.17 -14.34
CA TYR A 33 -32.71 -8.87 -14.24
C TYR A 33 -32.75 -10.21 -13.47
N VAL A 34 -32.10 -10.27 -12.32
CA VAL A 34 -32.34 -11.34 -11.33
C VAL A 34 -32.93 -10.70 -10.08
N HIS A 35 -33.90 -11.34 -9.43
CA HIS A 35 -34.46 -10.90 -8.14
C HIS A 35 -33.37 -10.70 -7.05
N ASN A 36 -32.13 -11.16 -7.30
CA ASN A 36 -30.90 -10.76 -6.64
C ASN A 36 -29.77 -10.65 -7.70
N PRO A 37 -29.39 -9.44 -8.17
CA PRO A 37 -28.33 -9.30 -9.17
C PRO A 37 -26.99 -9.83 -8.61
N GLY A 38 -26.44 -10.86 -9.25
CA GLY A 38 -25.13 -11.42 -8.94
C GLY A 38 -24.00 -10.63 -9.59
N ILE A 39 -22.74 -10.96 -9.26
CA ILE A 39 -21.58 -10.46 -9.99
C ILE A 39 -21.37 -11.33 -11.24
N CYS A 40 -20.93 -10.73 -12.34
CA CYS A 40 -20.44 -11.46 -13.50
C CYS A 40 -19.15 -12.20 -13.18
N LEU A 41 -18.98 -13.44 -13.61
CA LEU A 41 -17.69 -14.12 -13.45
C LEU A 41 -16.62 -13.48 -14.33
N GLY A 42 -16.91 -13.37 -15.62
CA GLY A 42 -16.04 -12.73 -16.61
C GLY A 42 -16.33 -11.23 -16.80
N ASN A 43 -15.95 -10.72 -17.97
CA ASN A 43 -16.27 -9.35 -18.37
C ASN A 43 -17.72 -9.22 -18.87
N CYS A 44 -18.23 -7.99 -18.85
CA CYS A 44 -19.49 -7.64 -19.49
C CYS A 44 -19.19 -6.96 -20.83
N ILE A 45 -19.48 -7.66 -21.94
CA ILE A 45 -19.17 -7.24 -23.31
C ILE A 45 -20.49 -7.17 -24.08
N TYR A 46 -20.80 -6.00 -24.65
CA TYR A 46 -22.08 -5.75 -25.34
C TYR A 46 -23.32 -6.11 -24.50
N SER A 47 -23.28 -5.77 -23.20
CA SER A 47 -24.33 -6.10 -22.21
C SER A 47 -24.54 -7.60 -22.00
N VAL A 48 -23.59 -8.43 -22.41
CA VAL A 48 -23.58 -9.88 -22.15
C VAL A 48 -22.40 -10.22 -21.25
N CYS A 49 -22.72 -10.83 -20.13
CA CYS A 49 -21.78 -11.40 -19.19
C CYS A 49 -21.18 -12.60 -19.88
N THR A 50 -19.86 -12.61 -20.08
CA THR A 50 -19.23 -13.66 -20.91
C THR A 50 -19.66 -15.05 -20.44
N TYR A 51 -19.71 -15.28 -19.12
CA TYR A 51 -20.24 -16.50 -18.52
C TYR A 51 -20.83 -16.25 -17.11
N ASP A 52 -21.96 -16.89 -16.82
CA ASP A 52 -22.44 -17.21 -15.48
C ASP A 52 -21.73 -18.46 -14.94
N TRP A 53 -22.08 -18.91 -13.73
CA TRP A 53 -21.40 -20.02 -13.07
C TRP A 53 -21.70 -21.39 -13.69
N HIS A 54 -22.74 -21.50 -14.53
CA HIS A 54 -23.01 -22.65 -15.38
C HIS A 54 -22.38 -22.51 -16.77
N ALA A 55 -21.60 -21.46 -16.99
CA ALA A 55 -21.05 -21.11 -18.29
C ALA A 55 -22.12 -20.69 -19.32
N HIS A 56 -23.22 -20.07 -18.88
CA HIS A 56 -24.20 -19.44 -19.76
C HIS A 56 -23.95 -17.95 -19.90
N GLU A 57 -24.19 -17.40 -21.09
CA GLU A 57 -24.26 -15.97 -21.29
C GLU A 57 -25.51 -15.39 -20.61
N THR A 58 -25.37 -14.28 -19.88
CA THR A 58 -26.49 -13.59 -19.22
C THR A 58 -26.38 -12.08 -19.40
N GLU A 59 -27.49 -11.35 -19.39
CA GLU A 59 -27.45 -9.89 -19.53
C GLU A 59 -26.68 -9.28 -18.34
N CYS A 60 -25.93 -8.20 -18.57
CA CYS A 60 -25.14 -7.55 -17.53
C CYS A 60 -25.05 -6.05 -17.69
N ILE A 61 -24.73 -5.41 -16.55
CA ILE A 61 -24.41 -3.99 -16.43
C ILE A 61 -22.94 -3.89 -16.03
N LYS A 62 -22.14 -3.31 -16.92
CA LYS A 62 -20.72 -3.04 -16.69
C LYS A 62 -20.55 -1.88 -15.68
N THR A 63 -19.51 -1.96 -14.85
CA THR A 63 -19.08 -0.83 -14.02
C THR A 63 -17.73 -0.26 -14.48
N SER A 64 -17.33 0.87 -13.89
CA SER A 64 -15.99 1.45 -14.02
C SER A 64 -14.98 0.89 -13.02
N ILE A 65 -15.40 -0.02 -12.14
CA ILE A 65 -14.55 -0.57 -11.08
C ILE A 65 -13.71 -1.70 -11.68
N SER A 66 -12.39 -1.59 -11.58
CA SER A 66 -11.50 -2.68 -11.99
C SER A 66 -11.64 -3.89 -11.07
N THR A 67 -11.63 -5.09 -11.65
CA THR A 67 -11.69 -6.34 -10.91
C THR A 67 -10.45 -6.51 -10.04
N LYS A 68 -10.65 -6.57 -8.72
CA LYS A 68 -9.57 -6.90 -7.80
C LYS A 68 -9.15 -8.36 -8.01
N LYS A 69 -7.84 -8.62 -8.02
CA LYS A 69 -7.29 -9.97 -8.15
C LYS A 69 -7.30 -10.67 -6.78
N TYR A 70 -8.49 -11.05 -6.33
CA TYR A 70 -8.71 -11.75 -5.05
C TYR A 70 -7.87 -13.02 -4.96
N ARG A 71 -7.64 -13.47 -3.72
CA ARG A 71 -7.00 -14.75 -3.42
C ARG A 71 -8.00 -15.74 -2.88
N THR A 72 -7.78 -17.01 -3.14
CA THR A 72 -8.56 -18.09 -2.55
C THR A 72 -8.07 -18.42 -1.15
N LEU A 73 -8.82 -19.25 -0.42
CA LEU A 73 -8.41 -19.79 0.87
C LEU A 73 -7.11 -20.62 0.77
N ASP A 74 -6.84 -21.12 -0.43
CA ASP A 74 -5.63 -21.88 -0.78
C ASP A 74 -4.52 -20.97 -1.32
N ASN A 75 -4.67 -19.65 -1.18
CA ASN A 75 -3.72 -18.61 -1.60
C ASN A 75 -3.48 -18.51 -3.11
N GLU A 76 -4.40 -19.05 -3.92
CA GLU A 76 -4.34 -18.98 -5.38
C GLU A 76 -5.03 -17.71 -5.90
N LEU A 77 -4.56 -17.16 -7.02
CA LEU A 77 -5.13 -15.94 -7.58
C LEU A 77 -6.39 -16.23 -8.39
N CYS A 78 -7.44 -15.46 -8.12
CA CYS A 78 -8.66 -15.48 -8.93
C CYS A 78 -8.39 -14.88 -10.31
N THR A 79 -8.83 -15.57 -11.36
CA THR A 79 -8.90 -15.02 -12.73
C THR A 79 -10.21 -14.29 -12.97
N SER A 80 -11.28 -14.70 -12.28
CA SER A 80 -12.62 -14.11 -12.32
C SER A 80 -12.89 -13.11 -11.18
N ASN A 81 -14.07 -12.47 -11.23
CA ASN A 81 -14.61 -11.81 -10.04
C ASN A 81 -14.85 -12.83 -8.91
N CYS A 82 -14.66 -12.37 -7.66
CA CYS A 82 -15.02 -13.10 -6.46
C CYS A 82 -16.46 -12.74 -6.06
N GLY A 83 -17.33 -13.73 -5.84
CA GLY A 83 -18.72 -13.46 -5.48
C GLY A 83 -19.51 -14.69 -5.05
N ASN A 84 -20.73 -14.43 -4.61
CA ASN A 84 -21.73 -15.47 -4.41
C ASN A 84 -22.37 -15.77 -5.78
N PHE A 85 -22.41 -17.05 -6.13
CA PHE A 85 -23.08 -17.54 -7.32
C PHE A 85 -24.11 -18.58 -6.91
N ASP A 86 -25.16 -18.78 -7.72
CA ASP A 86 -26.23 -19.76 -7.47
C ASP A 86 -26.99 -19.63 -6.13
N GLY A 87 -27.13 -18.41 -5.60
CA GLY A 87 -27.77 -18.21 -4.30
C GLY A 87 -27.03 -18.87 -3.13
N LYS A 88 -25.76 -19.30 -3.31
CA LYS A 88 -24.93 -19.80 -2.21
C LYS A 88 -24.57 -18.67 -1.26
N SER A 89 -24.42 -19.02 0.02
CA SER A 89 -24.03 -18.08 1.08
C SER A 89 -22.51 -17.83 1.15
N TYR A 90 -21.73 -18.55 0.34
CA TYR A 90 -20.26 -18.45 0.31
C TYR A 90 -19.77 -17.91 -1.03
N GLN A 91 -18.61 -17.23 -0.96
CA GLN A 91 -17.97 -16.63 -2.11
C GLN A 91 -16.92 -17.57 -2.69
N TRP A 92 -16.83 -17.60 -4.01
CA TRP A 92 -15.85 -18.38 -4.75
C TRP A 92 -15.44 -17.63 -6.02
N CYS A 93 -14.36 -18.07 -6.66
CA CYS A 93 -13.87 -17.51 -7.91
C CYS A 93 -13.23 -18.61 -8.75
N ALA A 94 -13.15 -18.38 -10.06
CA ALA A 94 -12.36 -19.22 -10.94
C ALA A 94 -10.88 -18.90 -10.76
N ILE A 95 -10.08 -19.95 -10.69
CA ILE A 95 -8.61 -19.90 -10.72
C ILE A 95 -8.14 -20.30 -12.13
N GLY A 96 -8.90 -21.15 -12.81
CA GLY A 96 -8.71 -21.54 -14.21
C GLY A 96 -10.01 -22.06 -14.84
N THR A 97 -9.94 -22.57 -16.06
CA THR A 97 -11.11 -22.98 -16.87
C THR A 97 -12.05 -23.98 -16.18
N ASN A 98 -11.55 -24.84 -15.29
CA ASN A 98 -12.38 -25.82 -14.57
C ASN A 98 -11.99 -25.93 -13.09
N TYR A 99 -11.33 -24.90 -12.57
CA TYR A 99 -10.78 -24.93 -11.23
C TYR A 99 -11.21 -23.69 -10.45
N TRP A 100 -11.74 -23.95 -9.25
CA TRP A 100 -12.49 -23.00 -8.45
C TRP A 100 -12.00 -23.06 -7.02
N GLY A 101 -11.98 -21.90 -6.36
CA GLY A 101 -11.64 -21.84 -4.94
C GLY A 101 -12.53 -20.86 -4.20
N TYR A 102 -12.68 -21.11 -2.90
CA TYR A 102 -13.35 -20.17 -2.00
C TYR A 102 -12.53 -18.89 -1.94
N CYS A 103 -13.18 -17.74 -2.05
CA CYS A 103 -12.55 -16.42 -1.96
C CYS A 103 -13.33 -15.56 -0.97
N SER A 104 -12.82 -14.36 -0.69
CA SER A 104 -13.56 -13.37 0.10
C SER A 104 -13.40 -11.98 -0.48
N ARG A 105 -14.52 -11.28 -0.63
CA ARG A 105 -14.57 -9.85 -0.96
C ARG A 105 -14.29 -8.97 0.26
N LEU A 106 -14.23 -9.56 1.46
CA LEU A 106 -13.86 -8.85 2.68
C LEU A 106 -12.34 -8.68 2.71
N ILE A 107 -11.89 -7.49 2.35
CA ILE A 107 -10.49 -7.11 2.33
C ILE A 107 -10.12 -6.55 3.70
N ALA A 108 -8.97 -6.95 4.23
CA ALA A 108 -8.40 -6.33 5.42
C ALA A 108 -8.01 -4.88 5.11
N ARG A 109 -8.69 -3.95 5.76
CA ARG A 109 -8.51 -2.49 5.63
C ARG A 109 -7.94 -1.83 6.88
N THR A 110 -7.84 -2.58 7.98
CA THR A 110 -7.31 -2.06 9.23
C THR A 110 -6.28 -3.02 9.82
N ALA A 111 -5.29 -2.48 10.52
CA ALA A 111 -4.37 -3.28 11.32
C ALA A 111 -4.15 -2.66 12.70
N THR A 112 -3.79 -3.52 13.65
CA THR A 112 -3.42 -3.11 15.01
C THR A 112 -1.99 -3.57 15.31
N GLU A 113 -1.21 -2.71 15.95
CA GLU A 113 0.11 -3.08 16.46
C GLU A 113 -0.02 -4.09 17.61
N SER A 114 0.91 -5.04 17.65
CA SER A 114 1.02 -6.08 18.68
C SER A 114 2.50 -6.50 18.77
N TYR A 115 2.79 -7.48 19.62
CA TYR A 115 4.12 -8.03 19.83
C TYR A 115 4.13 -9.53 19.57
N ARG A 116 5.25 -10.03 19.03
CA ARG A 116 5.48 -11.47 18.92
C ARG A 116 5.71 -12.08 20.29
N THR A 117 5.06 -13.23 20.52
CA THR A 117 5.42 -14.09 21.64
C THR A 117 6.61 -15.00 21.28
N HIS A 118 7.09 -15.78 22.23
CA HIS A 118 8.04 -16.87 21.96
C HIS A 118 7.44 -17.97 21.08
N SER A 119 6.10 -18.08 21.02
CA SER A 119 5.41 -18.88 20.02
C SER A 119 5.24 -18.08 18.74
N GLU A 120 5.74 -18.61 17.63
CA GLU A 120 5.61 -17.94 16.33
C GLU A 120 4.16 -17.75 15.87
N TYR A 121 3.23 -18.58 16.37
CA TYR A 121 1.82 -18.58 15.96
C TYR A 121 0.93 -17.62 16.76
N ILE A 122 1.45 -17.06 17.86
CA ILE A 122 0.64 -16.32 18.84
C ILE A 122 1.23 -14.93 19.04
N SER A 123 0.35 -13.93 19.08
CA SER A 123 0.67 -12.54 19.37
C SER A 123 0.10 -12.10 20.71
N CYS A 124 0.65 -11.00 21.23
CA CYS A 124 0.17 -10.37 22.45
C CYS A 124 -1.17 -9.64 22.23
N SER A 125 -2.07 -9.68 23.21
CA SER A 125 -3.27 -8.84 23.24
C SER A 125 -3.04 -7.51 23.97
N ASP A 126 -1.93 -7.38 24.71
CA ASP A 126 -1.52 -6.19 25.43
C ASP A 126 0.00 -5.93 25.24
N GLU A 127 0.52 -4.92 25.94
CA GLU A 127 1.93 -4.53 25.85
C GLU A 127 2.87 -5.65 26.32
N CYS A 128 3.98 -5.83 25.60
CA CYS A 128 5.06 -6.70 26.01
C CYS A 128 5.95 -6.01 27.06
N ALA A 129 5.75 -6.33 28.34
CA ALA A 129 6.34 -5.60 29.46
C ALA A 129 6.82 -6.54 30.58
N THR A 130 7.70 -6.03 31.44
CA THR A 130 8.34 -6.81 32.50
C THR A 130 7.42 -7.11 33.68
N ARG A 131 6.46 -6.23 33.98
CA ARG A 131 5.50 -6.38 35.09
C ARG A 131 6.15 -6.79 36.42
N GLY A 132 7.33 -6.25 36.72
CA GLY A 132 8.08 -6.53 37.96
C GLY A 132 9.03 -7.73 37.89
N TYR A 133 9.17 -8.38 36.74
CA TYR A 133 10.09 -9.50 36.51
C TYR A 133 11.34 -9.08 35.70
N ASN A 134 12.33 -9.97 35.58
CA ASN A 134 13.54 -9.77 34.77
C ASN A 134 13.37 -10.21 33.29
N TYR A 135 12.14 -10.48 32.87
CA TYR A 135 11.78 -10.99 31.55
C TYR A 135 10.53 -10.27 31.04
N TYR A 136 10.24 -10.34 29.74
CA TYR A 136 9.07 -9.69 29.14
C TYR A 136 7.96 -10.69 28.85
N TRP A 137 6.75 -10.38 29.30
CA TRP A 137 5.57 -11.21 29.09
C TRP A 137 4.43 -10.35 28.56
N CYS A 138 3.37 -11.01 28.10
CA CYS A 138 2.12 -10.37 27.72
C CYS A 138 0.98 -11.37 27.89
N HIS A 139 -0.24 -10.87 27.94
CA HIS A 139 -1.40 -11.71 27.69
C HIS A 139 -1.40 -12.09 26.21
N ALA A 140 -1.47 -13.39 25.93
CA ALA A 140 -1.70 -13.85 24.58
C ALA A 140 -3.17 -13.72 24.21
N VAL A 141 -3.41 -13.45 22.93
CA VAL A 141 -4.74 -13.45 22.31
C VAL A 141 -5.52 -14.74 22.59
N VAL A 142 -4.83 -15.88 22.73
CA VAL A 142 -5.44 -17.20 23.00
C VAL A 142 -5.46 -17.54 24.51
N GLY A 143 -5.60 -16.52 25.37
CA GLY A 143 -6.04 -16.68 26.77
C GLY A 143 -5.00 -17.15 27.79
N LYS A 144 -3.70 -17.08 27.47
CA LYS A 144 -2.62 -17.46 28.41
C LYS A 144 -1.53 -16.39 28.46
N TRP A 145 -0.86 -16.28 29.59
CA TRP A 145 0.38 -15.53 29.68
C TRP A 145 1.46 -16.19 28.81
N GLN A 146 2.22 -15.38 28.07
CA GLN A 146 3.34 -15.83 27.24
C GLN A 146 4.53 -14.90 27.40
N HIS A 147 5.74 -15.46 27.28
CA HIS A 147 6.94 -14.67 27.04
C HIS A 147 6.86 -13.97 25.68
N CYS A 148 7.41 -12.77 25.58
CA CYS A 148 7.36 -11.97 24.37
C CYS A 148 8.65 -11.19 24.12
N TYR A 149 8.78 -10.68 22.90
CA TYR A 149 9.90 -9.87 22.45
C TYR A 149 9.44 -8.40 22.32
N PRO A 150 9.80 -7.51 23.26
CA PRO A 150 9.35 -6.11 23.24
C PRO A 150 9.84 -5.35 21.99
N GLU A 151 10.92 -5.82 21.38
CA GLU A 151 11.53 -5.27 20.17
C GLU A 151 11.06 -5.94 18.86
N LYS A 152 10.07 -6.84 18.91
CA LYS A 152 9.48 -7.46 17.71
C LYS A 152 8.01 -7.07 17.60
N LYS A 153 7.80 -5.84 17.15
CA LYS A 153 6.47 -5.34 16.82
C LYS A 153 5.95 -6.02 15.56
N ILE A 154 4.66 -6.30 15.54
CA ILE A 154 3.96 -6.89 14.40
C ILE A 154 2.64 -6.20 14.18
N LEU A 155 2.15 -6.28 12.96
CA LEU A 155 0.80 -5.87 12.61
C LEU A 155 -0.11 -7.08 12.54
N VAL A 156 -1.24 -6.98 13.23
CA VAL A 156 -2.36 -7.91 13.11
C VAL A 156 -3.40 -7.25 12.22
N PHE A 157 -3.46 -7.70 10.98
CA PHE A 157 -4.46 -7.27 10.01
C PHE A 157 -5.80 -7.94 10.29
N ASN A 158 -6.90 -7.23 10.06
CA ASN A 158 -8.26 -7.76 10.24
C ASN A 158 -8.70 -8.72 9.11
N TYR A 159 -7.81 -9.62 8.70
CA TYR A 159 -8.11 -10.71 7.77
C TYR A 159 -9.24 -11.59 8.29
N ARG A 160 -9.91 -12.26 7.36
CA ARG A 160 -11.04 -13.14 7.66
C ARG A 160 -10.62 -14.60 7.59
N THR A 161 -11.07 -15.40 8.55
CA THR A 161 -10.92 -16.86 8.48
C THR A 161 -11.88 -17.45 7.45
N LYS A 162 -11.74 -18.75 7.17
CA LYS A 162 -12.70 -19.55 6.40
C LYS A 162 -14.15 -19.37 6.87
N ASP A 163 -14.35 -19.23 8.17
CA ASP A 163 -15.66 -19.04 8.79
C ASP A 163 -16.05 -17.55 8.93
N TYR A 164 -15.36 -16.66 8.20
CA TYR A 164 -15.58 -15.21 8.16
C TYR A 164 -15.38 -14.46 9.49
N LYS A 165 -14.76 -15.09 10.49
CA LYS A 165 -14.34 -14.44 11.73
C LYS A 165 -13.05 -13.65 11.51
N GLU A 166 -12.81 -12.62 12.33
CA GLU A 166 -11.55 -11.87 12.27
C GLU A 166 -10.39 -12.66 12.86
N CYS A 167 -9.26 -12.64 12.17
CA CYS A 167 -7.98 -13.03 12.73
C CYS A 167 -7.61 -12.11 13.89
N LYS A 168 -7.14 -12.70 14.99
CA LYS A 168 -6.58 -12.00 16.15
C LYS A 168 -5.07 -12.22 16.30
N THR A 169 -4.50 -13.14 15.53
CA THR A 169 -3.06 -13.24 15.27
C THR A 169 -2.78 -12.88 13.81
N PRO A 170 -1.52 -12.61 13.41
CA PRO A 170 -1.18 -12.45 12.00
C PRO A 170 -1.66 -13.65 11.15
N CYS A 171 -2.18 -13.36 9.96
CA CYS A 171 -2.49 -14.35 8.94
C CYS A 171 -1.23 -14.60 8.11
N GLU A 172 -0.52 -15.70 8.37
CA GLU A 172 0.81 -15.98 7.81
C GLU A 172 0.89 -17.39 7.23
N ILE A 173 1.89 -17.63 6.38
CA ILE A 173 2.04 -18.91 5.71
C ILE A 173 2.52 -19.98 6.70
N TYR A 174 1.70 -21.01 6.87
CA TYR A 174 2.05 -22.20 7.64
C TYR A 174 2.89 -23.15 6.79
N LYS A 175 4.22 -23.13 7.00
CA LYS A 175 5.23 -23.84 6.19
C LYS A 175 4.90 -25.30 5.88
N LYS A 176 4.23 -26.03 6.78
CA LYS A 176 3.88 -27.44 6.57
C LYS A 176 2.83 -27.66 5.49
N LYS A 177 1.99 -26.66 5.21
CA LYS A 177 0.90 -26.73 4.24
C LYS A 177 1.04 -25.73 3.09
N ASP A 178 1.94 -24.75 3.24
CA ASP A 178 2.08 -23.61 2.32
C ASP A 178 0.78 -22.78 2.18
N LEU A 179 0.04 -22.66 3.29
CA LEU A 179 -1.27 -22.04 3.32
C LEU A 179 -1.36 -21.00 4.45
N PRO A 180 -2.13 -19.91 4.28
CA PRO A 180 -2.30 -18.87 5.28
C PRO A 180 -3.21 -19.33 6.42
N TYR A 181 -2.75 -19.18 7.67
CA TYR A 181 -3.54 -19.49 8.87
C TYR A 181 -3.47 -18.36 9.89
N CYS A 182 -4.45 -18.32 10.80
CA CYS A 182 -4.45 -17.47 11.99
C CYS A 182 -5.30 -18.10 13.10
N TYR A 183 -5.19 -17.56 14.32
CA TYR A 183 -6.18 -17.76 15.38
C TYR A 183 -7.26 -16.67 15.32
N ASP A 184 -8.52 -17.07 15.47
CA ASP A 184 -9.65 -16.15 15.62
C ASP A 184 -9.87 -15.72 17.10
N SER A 185 -10.91 -14.92 17.35
CA SER A 185 -11.29 -14.48 18.69
C SER A 185 -11.76 -15.59 19.64
N SER A 186 -12.13 -16.76 19.12
CA SER A 186 -12.45 -17.95 19.91
C SER A 186 -11.24 -18.83 20.19
N GLY A 187 -10.05 -18.44 19.70
CA GLY A 187 -8.84 -19.25 19.81
C GLY A 187 -8.82 -20.43 18.85
N THR A 188 -9.64 -20.42 17.80
CA THR A 188 -9.69 -21.50 16.81
C THR A 188 -8.63 -21.25 15.73
N TRP A 189 -7.78 -22.25 15.48
CA TRP A 189 -6.78 -22.24 14.41
C TRP A 189 -7.40 -22.58 13.06
N GLN A 190 -7.39 -21.64 12.12
CA GLN A 190 -8.07 -21.80 10.82
C GLN A 190 -7.32 -21.14 9.67
N GLN A 191 -7.60 -21.59 8.44
CA GLN A 191 -7.16 -20.87 7.25
C GLN A 191 -7.78 -19.46 7.19
N CYS A 192 -7.07 -18.52 6.58
CA CYS A 192 -7.50 -17.14 6.43
C CYS A 192 -7.28 -16.61 5.01
N PHE A 193 -8.14 -15.69 4.60
CA PHE A 193 -8.07 -15.03 3.30
C PHE A 193 -7.07 -13.86 3.39
N LEU A 194 -6.00 -13.93 2.59
CA LEU A 194 -5.11 -12.80 2.35
C LEU A 194 -5.78 -11.76 1.43
N ASN A 195 -5.29 -10.53 1.45
CA ASN A 195 -5.79 -9.47 0.58
C ASN A 195 -5.57 -9.81 -0.91
N PRO A 196 -6.36 -9.20 -1.82
CA PRO A 196 -6.13 -9.30 -3.25
C PRO A 196 -4.69 -8.94 -3.63
N ALA A 197 -4.18 -9.54 -4.71
CA ALA A 197 -2.93 -9.10 -5.32
C ALA A 197 -3.08 -7.65 -5.80
N TYR A 198 -2.35 -6.75 -5.13
CA TYR A 198 -2.39 -5.31 -5.36
C TYR A 198 -1.10 -4.80 -6.02
N GLN A 199 -0.07 -5.65 -6.17
CA GLN A 199 1.21 -5.25 -6.75
C GLN A 199 1.10 -4.77 -8.22
N ASN A 200 0.16 -5.31 -9.00
CA ASN A 200 -0.16 -4.78 -10.35
C ASN A 200 -0.57 -3.31 -10.31
N THR A 201 -1.45 -2.96 -9.37
CA THR A 201 -1.94 -1.59 -9.22
C THR A 201 -0.85 -0.68 -8.70
N ILE A 202 0.01 -1.17 -7.79
CA ILE A 202 1.19 -0.42 -7.33
C ILE A 202 2.12 -0.12 -8.52
N ASN A 203 2.43 -1.11 -9.37
CA ASN A 203 3.27 -0.92 -10.54
C ASN A 203 2.63 0.02 -11.58
N GLU A 204 1.31 -0.07 -11.82
CA GLU A 204 0.58 0.84 -12.71
C GLU A 204 0.69 2.30 -12.23
N ILE A 205 0.52 2.54 -10.92
CA ILE A 205 0.70 3.86 -10.32
C ILE A 205 2.13 4.34 -10.56
N ASP A 206 3.12 3.51 -10.24
CA ASP A 206 4.53 3.85 -10.38
C ASP A 206 4.96 4.13 -11.83
N GLU A 207 4.55 3.32 -12.79
CA GLU A 207 4.80 3.54 -14.22
C GLU A 207 4.18 4.85 -14.71
N ASN A 208 2.94 5.15 -14.29
CA ASN A 208 2.28 6.40 -14.63
C ASN A 208 3.03 7.60 -14.04
N LEU A 209 3.45 7.53 -12.78
CA LEU A 209 4.23 8.61 -12.15
C LEU A 209 5.57 8.79 -12.86
N ARG A 210 6.33 7.73 -13.13
CA ARG A 210 7.61 7.82 -13.86
C ARG A 210 7.46 8.35 -15.28
N ARG A 211 6.34 8.04 -15.95
CA ARG A 211 6.08 8.48 -17.32
C ARG A 211 5.61 9.93 -17.42
N PHE A 212 4.78 10.37 -16.49
CA PHE A 212 4.08 11.67 -16.59
C PHE A 212 4.59 12.73 -15.61
N CYS A 213 5.33 12.36 -14.57
CA CYS A 213 5.86 13.31 -13.59
C CYS A 213 7.37 13.47 -13.72
N LYS A 214 7.80 14.71 -13.96
CA LYS A 214 9.20 15.09 -13.88
C LYS A 214 9.60 15.15 -12.39
N PRO A 215 10.72 14.53 -11.99
CA PRO A 215 11.27 14.68 -10.64
C PRO A 215 11.45 16.15 -10.29
N GLY A 216 11.08 16.53 -9.07
CA GLY A 216 11.32 17.86 -8.54
C GLY A 216 12.12 17.87 -7.26
N GLY A 217 12.37 19.07 -6.79
CA GLY A 217 13.22 19.37 -5.66
C GLY A 217 12.80 20.64 -4.96
N PHE A 218 13.03 20.69 -3.66
CA PHE A 218 12.78 21.85 -2.82
C PHE A 218 14.04 22.71 -2.64
N PHE A 219 13.98 23.94 -3.14
CA PHE A 219 15.07 24.93 -3.12
C PHE A 219 14.74 26.08 -2.16
N GLU A 220 15.56 27.13 -2.18
CA GLU A 220 15.34 28.33 -1.36
C GLU A 220 13.99 28.99 -1.68
N GLU A 221 13.59 28.98 -2.95
CA GLU A 221 12.33 29.54 -3.42
C GLU A 221 11.17 28.53 -3.43
N GLY A 222 11.35 27.37 -2.78
CA GLY A 222 10.34 26.30 -2.69
C GLY A 222 10.53 25.19 -3.72
N TYR A 223 9.46 24.40 -3.94
CA TYR A 223 9.50 23.24 -4.83
C TYR A 223 9.54 23.65 -6.31
N ARG A 224 10.45 23.05 -7.07
CA ARG A 224 10.62 23.23 -8.51
C ARG A 224 10.96 21.92 -9.19
N LEU A 225 10.58 21.77 -10.46
CA LEU A 225 10.98 20.62 -11.27
C LEU A 225 12.49 20.66 -11.52
N CYS A 226 13.12 19.49 -11.53
CA CYS A 226 14.56 19.40 -11.75
C CYS A 226 14.90 19.54 -13.23
N HIS A 227 15.88 20.39 -13.52
CA HIS A 227 16.40 20.56 -14.86
C HIS A 227 17.33 19.38 -15.19
N LEU A 228 16.77 18.34 -15.80
CA LEU A 228 17.57 17.21 -16.29
C LEU A 228 18.40 17.69 -17.49
N LYS A 229 19.65 18.09 -17.24
CA LYS A 229 20.64 18.41 -18.27
C LYS A 229 21.10 17.13 -18.99
N THR A 230 20.26 16.52 -19.82
CA THR A 230 20.71 15.42 -20.68
C THR A 230 20.75 15.82 -22.16
N LYS A 231 21.87 15.45 -22.81
CA LYS A 231 22.18 15.47 -24.25
C LYS A 231 21.21 14.68 -25.14
N ARG A 232 20.11 14.17 -24.61
CA ARG A 232 19.01 13.57 -25.38
C ARG A 232 17.85 14.53 -25.31
N THR A 233 17.47 15.01 -26.48
CA THR A 233 16.33 15.86 -26.79
C THR A 233 15.05 15.25 -26.21
N ILE A 234 14.80 15.47 -24.92
CA ILE A 234 13.45 15.38 -24.38
C ILE A 234 12.82 16.67 -24.87
N THR A 235 12.03 16.54 -25.94
CA THR A 235 11.24 17.65 -26.46
C THR A 235 10.42 18.24 -25.31
N GLU A 236 10.42 19.56 -25.30
CA GLU A 236 9.90 20.50 -24.33
C GLU A 236 8.36 20.45 -24.25
N PHE A 237 7.77 19.26 -24.19
CA PHE A 237 6.35 19.13 -23.88
C PHE A 237 6.16 19.30 -22.38
N ASP A 238 5.37 20.31 -22.04
CA ASP A 238 4.68 20.51 -20.76
C ASP A 238 3.85 19.25 -20.45
N LEU A 239 4.51 18.20 -19.97
CA LEU A 239 3.82 17.10 -19.32
C LEU A 239 3.35 17.63 -17.97
N THR A 240 2.06 17.93 -17.90
CA THR A 240 1.36 18.15 -16.64
C THR A 240 1.48 16.86 -15.83
N CYS A 241 2.26 16.90 -14.75
CA CYS A 241 2.32 15.78 -13.82
C CYS A 241 0.90 15.50 -13.32
N THR A 242 0.43 14.27 -13.52
CA THR A 242 -0.92 13.82 -13.14
C THR A 242 -0.99 13.37 -11.68
N LEU A 243 0.07 13.62 -10.89
CA LEU A 243 0.10 13.24 -9.49
C LEU A 243 -0.96 14.02 -8.72
N ASP A 244 -1.89 13.27 -8.13
CA ASP A 244 -2.73 13.72 -7.03
C ASP A 244 -2.41 12.79 -5.85
N VAL A 245 -1.64 13.30 -4.89
CA VAL A 245 -1.15 12.54 -3.74
C VAL A 245 -2.32 12.00 -2.91
N ASP A 246 -3.41 12.77 -2.77
CA ASP A 246 -4.57 12.34 -2.00
C ASP A 246 -5.37 11.27 -2.73
N ALA A 247 -5.53 11.37 -4.04
CA ALA A 247 -6.20 10.35 -4.84
C ALA A 247 -5.41 9.02 -4.80
N VAL A 248 -4.08 9.10 -4.93
CA VAL A 248 -3.23 7.90 -4.83
C VAL A 248 -3.26 7.33 -3.41
N ALA A 249 -3.17 8.17 -2.37
CA ALA A 249 -3.29 7.74 -0.98
C ALA A 249 -4.63 7.03 -0.71
N SER A 250 -5.74 7.61 -1.17
CA SER A 250 -7.08 7.02 -1.05
C SER A 250 -7.15 5.67 -1.77
N ARG A 251 -6.58 5.56 -2.97
CA ARG A 251 -6.51 4.30 -3.73
C ARG A 251 -5.74 3.22 -2.95
N HIS A 252 -4.65 3.57 -2.27
CA HIS A 252 -3.91 2.64 -1.41
C HIS A 252 -4.73 2.24 -0.16
N GLU A 253 -5.29 3.21 0.55
CA GLU A 253 -6.13 3.01 1.76
C GLU A 253 -7.37 2.14 1.48
N ASP A 254 -7.94 2.26 0.28
CA ASP A 254 -9.09 1.46 -0.12
C ASP A 254 -8.78 -0.02 -0.40
N ASN A 255 -7.51 -0.37 -0.55
CA ASN A 255 -7.07 -1.70 -0.95
C ASN A 255 -6.11 -2.36 0.03
N ASN A 256 -5.62 -1.62 1.02
CA ASN A 256 -4.58 -2.08 1.93
C ASN A 256 -4.89 -1.71 3.39
N PRO A 257 -4.32 -2.44 4.35
CA PRO A 257 -4.55 -2.15 5.75
C PRO A 257 -3.95 -0.81 6.20
N THR A 258 -4.75 -0.02 6.92
CA THR A 258 -4.35 1.22 7.58
C THR A 258 -4.25 1.02 9.09
N VAL A 259 -3.22 1.57 9.71
CA VAL A 259 -3.03 1.62 11.17
C VAL A 259 -3.28 3.04 11.65
N SER A 260 -4.07 3.19 12.72
CA SER A 260 -4.15 4.43 13.48
C SER A 260 -3.03 4.45 14.52
N ALA A 261 -2.00 5.26 14.28
CA ALA A 261 -0.86 5.39 15.19
C ALA A 261 -1.23 6.20 16.44
N ARG A 262 -2.22 7.08 16.32
CA ARG A 262 -2.86 7.82 17.42
C ARG A 262 -4.22 8.38 16.98
N PRO A 263 -5.10 8.78 17.93
CA PRO A 263 -6.31 9.51 17.60
C PRO A 263 -6.00 10.83 16.88
N TRP A 264 -6.84 11.21 15.94
CA TRP A 264 -6.72 12.49 15.24
C TRP A 264 -8.09 13.04 14.85
N SER A 265 -8.20 14.36 14.83
CA SER A 265 -9.40 15.08 14.40
C SER A 265 -9.00 16.29 13.57
N SER A 266 -9.59 16.45 12.39
CA SER A 266 -9.43 17.64 11.56
C SER A 266 -10.01 18.90 12.22
N LEU A 267 -10.92 18.76 13.18
CA LEU A 267 -11.48 19.89 13.93
C LEU A 267 -10.52 20.38 15.04
N HIS A 268 -9.64 19.51 15.52
CA HIS A 268 -8.69 19.81 16.59
C HIS A 268 -7.30 19.22 16.23
N PRO A 269 -6.64 19.74 15.17
CA PRO A 269 -5.41 19.15 14.65
C PRO A 269 -4.22 19.33 15.59
N ILE A 270 -4.24 20.39 16.42
CA ILE A 270 -3.20 20.68 17.41
C ILE A 270 -3.52 19.90 18.69
N THR A 271 -2.61 18.99 19.04
CA THR A 271 -2.73 18.03 20.14
C THR A 271 -1.43 18.02 20.93
N ASN A 272 -1.41 17.41 22.12
CA ASN A 272 -0.20 17.25 22.92
C ASN A 272 0.61 15.98 22.56
N ASP A 273 0.28 15.34 21.44
CA ASP A 273 0.97 14.14 20.97
C ASP A 273 2.37 14.48 20.44
N ALA A 274 3.37 13.72 20.88
CA ALA A 274 4.74 13.86 20.40
C ALA A 274 5.00 13.11 19.06
N ASN A 275 4.09 12.23 18.63
CA ASN A 275 4.18 11.54 17.35
C ASN A 275 3.37 12.31 16.29
N PRO A 276 4.00 12.90 15.26
CA PRO A 276 3.26 13.64 14.25
C PRO A 276 2.38 12.71 13.38
N ILE A 277 2.81 11.46 13.17
CA ILE A 277 2.10 10.48 12.34
C ILE A 277 0.87 9.99 13.09
N TYR A 278 -0.31 10.18 12.49
CA TYR A 278 -1.58 9.73 13.06
C TYR A 278 -2.14 8.49 12.36
N SER A 279 -1.80 8.29 11.08
CA SER A 279 -2.12 7.06 10.37
C SER A 279 -1.08 6.70 9.32
N TYR A 280 -0.99 5.41 9.02
CA TYR A 280 -0.17 4.90 7.92
C TYR A 280 -0.80 3.66 7.31
N THR A 281 -0.60 3.49 6.00
CA THR A 281 -1.11 2.38 5.20
C THR A 281 0.05 1.56 4.68
N VAL A 282 -0.05 0.24 4.74
CA VAL A 282 1.05 -0.67 4.37
C VAL A 282 0.63 -1.69 3.34
N PHE A 283 1.55 -2.08 2.46
CA PHE A 283 1.45 -3.29 1.67
C PHE A 283 2.09 -4.45 2.44
N PRO A 284 1.30 -5.44 2.92
CA PRO A 284 1.86 -6.58 3.62
C PRO A 284 2.53 -7.55 2.63
N VAL A 285 3.85 -7.72 2.74
CA VAL A 285 4.55 -8.78 2.00
C VAL A 285 4.28 -10.10 2.71
N THR A 286 3.72 -11.08 1.98
CA THR A 286 3.43 -12.40 2.52
C THR A 286 4.69 -13.07 3.05
N ARG A 287 4.66 -13.51 4.31
CA ARG A 287 5.75 -14.21 4.99
C ARG A 287 5.21 -15.44 5.72
N ALA A 288 6.10 -16.38 6.01
CA ALA A 288 5.76 -17.54 6.80
C ALA A 288 5.80 -17.25 8.30
N PHE A 289 5.14 -18.09 9.10
CA PHE A 289 5.24 -18.01 10.55
C PHE A 289 6.71 -18.04 11.02
N GLY A 290 6.98 -17.23 12.04
CA GLY A 290 8.30 -17.09 12.67
C GLY A 290 9.22 -16.12 11.94
N GLU A 291 8.90 -15.75 10.71
CA GLU A 291 9.63 -14.72 9.98
C GLU A 291 9.20 -13.33 10.44
N ASN A 292 10.10 -12.36 10.22
CA ASN A 292 9.79 -10.97 10.52
C ASN A 292 8.88 -10.44 9.43
N GLN A 293 7.87 -9.68 9.84
CA GLN A 293 6.98 -9.05 8.89
C GLN A 293 7.72 -7.97 8.10
N LEU A 294 7.45 -7.92 6.81
CA LEU A 294 7.88 -6.84 5.92
C LEU A 294 6.61 -6.15 5.41
N ASN A 295 6.27 -5.02 6.03
CA ASN A 295 5.09 -4.24 5.70
C ASN A 295 5.55 -2.93 5.06
N LEU A 296 5.49 -2.84 3.72
CA LEU A 296 6.01 -1.69 2.99
C LEU A 296 5.08 -0.48 3.20
N PRO A 297 5.56 0.66 3.71
CA PRO A 297 4.73 1.85 3.85
C PRO A 297 4.32 2.34 2.47
N LEU A 298 3.02 2.45 2.25
CA LEU A 298 2.42 3.02 1.04
C LEU A 298 2.00 4.47 1.27
N VAL A 299 1.40 4.76 2.42
CA VAL A 299 0.88 6.08 2.79
C VAL A 299 1.28 6.40 4.22
N VAL A 300 1.71 7.63 4.46
CA VAL A 300 1.89 8.19 5.80
C VAL A 300 1.13 9.50 5.88
N ARG A 301 0.26 9.63 6.88
CA ARG A 301 -0.41 10.88 7.20
C ARG A 301 0.03 11.40 8.57
N ALA A 302 0.38 12.67 8.61
CA ALA A 302 0.89 13.33 9.79
C ALA A 302 0.32 14.74 9.95
N VAL A 303 0.29 15.19 11.20
CA VAL A 303 0.12 16.60 11.55
C VAL A 303 1.31 17.00 12.42
N ILE A 304 2.06 17.99 11.95
CA ILE A 304 3.25 18.51 12.61
C ILE A 304 2.84 19.79 13.35
N THR A 305 3.20 19.87 14.63
CA THR A 305 2.87 20.99 15.52
C THR A 305 4.05 21.29 16.43
N THR A 306 4.00 22.38 17.20
CA THR A 306 5.05 22.70 18.20
C THR A 306 5.29 21.54 19.17
N ASN A 307 4.25 20.77 19.51
CA ASN A 307 4.35 19.62 20.42
C ASN A 307 5.00 18.38 19.80
N THR A 308 5.02 18.26 18.46
CA THR A 308 5.69 17.13 17.79
C THR A 308 7.17 17.41 17.56
N LEU A 309 7.58 18.68 17.45
CA LEU A 309 8.96 19.04 17.16
C LEU A 309 9.91 18.53 18.24
N LEU A 310 11.08 18.03 17.80
CA LEU A 310 12.16 17.81 18.74
C LEU A 310 12.77 19.15 19.18
N PRO A 311 13.29 19.23 20.42
CA PRO A 311 14.11 20.35 20.84
C PRO A 311 15.30 20.58 19.90
N VAL A 312 15.73 21.83 19.74
CA VAL A 312 16.86 22.18 18.88
C VAL A 312 18.11 21.41 19.32
N GLY A 313 18.75 20.71 18.39
CA GLY A 313 19.94 19.89 18.65
C GLY A 313 19.66 18.53 19.29
N ALA A 314 18.43 18.26 19.74
CA ALA A 314 18.06 16.95 20.25
C ALA A 314 18.10 15.91 19.11
N ARG A 315 18.50 14.69 19.47
CA ARG A 315 18.50 13.54 18.58
C ARG A 315 17.76 12.42 19.29
N ARG A 316 16.89 11.72 18.55
CA ARG A 316 16.34 10.45 19.03
C ARG A 316 17.48 9.43 19.25
N PRO A 317 17.30 8.46 20.16
CA PRO A 317 18.23 7.34 20.32
C PRO A 317 18.47 6.64 18.97
N GLY A 318 19.54 5.87 18.83
CA GLY A 318 19.82 5.16 17.56
C GLY A 318 18.67 4.22 17.13
N PHE A 319 18.67 3.84 15.85
CA PHE A 319 17.70 2.87 15.33
C PHE A 319 17.73 1.54 16.10
N THR A 320 16.55 0.98 16.34
CA THR A 320 16.42 -0.35 16.93
C THR A 320 16.97 -1.43 15.98
N SER A 321 17.24 -2.61 16.53
CA SER A 321 17.61 -3.79 15.74
C SER A 321 16.51 -4.17 14.74
N GLU A 322 15.25 -3.97 15.12
CA GLU A 322 14.09 -4.20 14.26
C GLU A 322 14.07 -3.29 13.04
N VAL A 323 14.17 -1.98 13.22
CA VAL A 323 14.20 -1.02 12.11
C VAL A 323 15.44 -1.24 11.24
N THR A 324 16.59 -1.53 11.84
CA THR A 324 17.82 -1.84 11.11
C THR A 324 17.67 -3.07 10.22
N ARG A 325 17.00 -4.10 10.72
CA ARG A 325 16.73 -5.33 9.96
C ARG A 325 15.69 -5.08 8.87
N TYR A 326 14.56 -4.46 9.21
CA TYR A 326 13.52 -4.07 8.27
C TYR A 326 14.10 -3.31 7.07
N TYR A 327 14.96 -2.32 7.33
CA TYR A 327 15.67 -1.58 6.31
C TYR A 327 16.52 -2.46 5.38
N ARG A 328 17.23 -3.47 5.91
CA ARG A 328 18.04 -4.38 5.08
C ARG A 328 17.19 -5.29 4.20
N ASP A 329 15.97 -5.59 4.62
CA ASP A 329 15.03 -6.44 3.88
C ASP A 329 14.31 -5.66 2.75
N MET A 330 14.63 -4.37 2.54
CA MET A 330 14.04 -3.48 1.53
C MET A 330 14.94 -3.25 0.29
N ASP A 331 15.69 -4.26 -0.18
CA ASP A 331 16.52 -4.20 -1.40
C ASP A 331 17.46 -2.97 -1.49
N ILE A 332 18.21 -2.69 -0.43
CA ILE A 332 19.08 -1.51 -0.32
C ILE A 332 20.22 -1.48 -1.35
N ILE A 333 20.52 -0.30 -1.88
CA ILE A 333 21.71 -0.05 -2.70
C ILE A 333 22.90 0.22 -1.78
N THR A 334 23.96 -0.60 -1.91
CA THR A 334 25.21 -0.47 -1.14
C THR A 334 26.44 -0.63 -2.04
N GLY A 335 27.60 -0.17 -1.58
CA GLY A 335 28.87 -0.29 -2.32
C GLY A 335 29.09 0.71 -3.46
N THR A 336 28.23 1.72 -3.61
CA THR A 336 28.37 2.80 -4.59
C THR A 336 28.65 4.15 -3.91
N SER A 337 28.92 5.20 -4.68
CA SER A 337 29.00 6.57 -4.15
C SER A 337 27.63 7.14 -3.74
N ASN A 338 26.54 6.49 -4.14
CA ASN A 338 25.15 6.91 -3.90
C ASN A 338 24.39 5.83 -3.11
N ASN A 339 25.02 5.31 -2.05
CA ASN A 339 24.39 4.31 -1.20
C ASN A 339 23.08 4.82 -0.60
N ASP A 340 22.16 3.89 -0.36
CA ASP A 340 20.97 4.18 0.41
C ASP A 340 21.31 4.41 1.88
N GLU A 341 20.52 5.30 2.46
CA GLU A 341 20.48 5.59 3.88
C GLU A 341 19.09 5.32 4.43
N ARG A 342 18.98 5.26 5.75
CA ARG A 342 17.70 5.18 6.47
C ARG A 342 17.00 6.54 6.40
N GLY A 343 16.38 6.81 5.26
CA GLY A 343 15.57 7.98 5.02
C GLY A 343 14.34 7.96 5.91
N HIS A 344 14.01 9.12 6.46
CA HIS A 344 12.74 9.30 7.18
C HIS A 344 11.70 9.84 6.21
N ILE A 345 10.45 9.37 6.30
CA ILE A 345 9.33 9.97 5.59
C ILE A 345 8.98 11.31 6.25
N ILE A 346 8.78 11.29 7.57
CA ILE A 346 8.74 12.48 8.42
C ILE A 346 10.05 12.55 9.19
N ALA A 347 10.85 13.60 8.98
CA ALA A 347 12.12 13.75 9.68
C ALA A 347 12.01 13.65 11.20
N SER A 348 13.06 13.10 11.80
CA SER A 348 13.25 13.06 13.24
C SER A 348 13.08 14.44 13.89
N ARG A 349 13.62 15.52 13.30
CA ARG A 349 13.49 16.90 13.83
C ARG A 349 12.04 17.37 13.96
N LEU A 350 11.17 16.90 13.06
CA LEU A 350 9.74 17.23 13.00
C LEU A 350 8.90 16.34 13.94
N GLY A 351 9.56 15.47 14.71
CA GLY A 351 8.92 14.50 15.59
C GLY A 351 8.81 13.10 14.99
N GLY A 352 9.23 12.89 13.75
CA GLY A 352 9.12 11.60 13.09
C GLY A 352 9.67 10.45 13.95
N PRO A 353 8.89 9.38 14.17
CA PRO A 353 9.33 8.25 14.99
C PRO A 353 10.33 7.36 14.23
N MET A 354 11.17 6.64 14.97
CA MET A 354 12.09 5.64 14.40
C MET A 354 11.40 4.29 14.34
N GLU A 355 10.40 4.21 13.48
CA GLU A 355 9.54 3.04 13.31
C GLU A 355 9.55 2.57 11.85
N THR A 356 9.26 1.30 11.61
CA THR A 356 9.34 0.69 10.27
C THR A 356 8.43 1.36 9.24
N TYR A 357 7.31 1.95 9.68
CA TYR A 357 6.40 2.70 8.82
C TYR A 357 6.87 4.12 8.46
N ASN A 358 7.94 4.62 9.09
CA ASN A 358 8.50 5.96 8.84
C ASN A 358 9.90 5.92 8.22
N ILE A 359 10.46 4.73 7.98
CA ILE A 359 11.83 4.54 7.50
C ILE A 359 11.84 3.75 6.20
N PHE A 360 12.64 4.19 5.23
CA PHE A 360 12.84 3.49 3.96
C PHE A 360 14.27 3.71 3.40
N PRO A 361 14.73 2.85 2.47
CA PRO A 361 15.94 3.09 1.68
C PRO A 361 15.82 4.35 0.83
N GLN A 362 16.56 5.37 1.19
CA GLN A 362 16.60 6.63 0.46
C GLN A 362 18.01 6.92 -0.01
N SER A 363 18.19 7.28 -1.27
CA SER A 363 19.53 7.58 -1.78
C SER A 363 20.17 8.72 -0.97
N TRP A 364 21.46 8.61 -0.65
CA TRP A 364 22.19 9.65 0.10
C TRP A 364 22.03 11.04 -0.53
N ARG A 365 22.02 11.13 -1.87
CA ARG A 365 21.85 12.39 -2.61
C ARG A 365 20.54 13.08 -2.28
N HIS A 366 19.44 12.33 -2.30
CA HIS A 366 18.10 12.85 -2.02
C HIS A 366 17.87 13.07 -0.52
N ASN A 367 18.51 12.28 0.34
CA ASN A 367 18.41 12.42 1.80
C ASN A 367 19.21 13.62 2.33
N ARG A 368 20.53 13.69 2.07
CA ARG A 368 21.44 14.68 2.69
C ARG A 368 22.61 15.17 1.82
N GLY A 369 22.61 14.88 0.52
CA GLY A 369 23.65 15.32 -0.42
C GLY A 369 23.77 16.83 -0.57
N SER A 370 24.76 17.30 -1.33
CA SER A 370 24.95 18.73 -1.62
C SER A 370 23.70 19.30 -2.28
N GLY A 371 22.92 20.08 -1.54
CA GLY A 371 21.62 20.57 -2.02
C GLY A 371 20.43 19.68 -1.67
N SER A 372 20.50 18.81 -0.65
CA SER A 372 19.36 17.97 -0.23
C SER A 372 18.09 18.81 -0.09
N LYS A 373 17.21 18.54 -1.04
CA LYS A 373 15.93 19.19 -1.24
C LYS A 373 14.95 18.79 -0.15
N TRP A 374 14.95 17.51 0.18
CA TRP A 374 14.14 16.98 1.26
C TRP A 374 14.48 17.64 2.61
N PHE A 375 15.78 17.77 2.93
CA PHE A 375 16.23 18.41 4.16
C PHE A 375 15.83 19.89 4.24
N ARG A 376 15.81 20.63 3.12
CA ARG A 376 15.38 22.05 3.10
C ARG A 376 13.89 22.19 3.38
N MET A 377 13.05 21.39 2.73
CA MET A 377 11.60 21.36 2.99
C MET A 377 11.31 21.15 4.48
N GLU A 378 11.99 20.18 5.10
CA GLU A 378 11.87 19.90 6.53
C GLU A 378 12.40 21.03 7.42
N ALA A 379 13.42 21.79 6.98
CA ALA A 379 13.92 22.97 7.71
C ALA A 379 12.92 24.13 7.69
N ASN A 380 12.24 24.32 6.55
CA ASN A 380 11.21 25.33 6.40
C ASN A 380 9.98 24.98 7.24
N LEU A 381 9.57 23.70 7.27
CA LEU A 381 8.53 23.21 8.17
C LEU A 381 8.86 23.46 9.64
N ASP A 382 10.09 23.15 10.05
CA ASP A 382 10.55 23.40 11.41
C ASP A 382 10.44 24.88 11.77
N THR A 383 10.96 25.77 10.91
CA THR A 383 10.91 27.23 11.09
C THR A 383 9.48 27.76 11.15
N PHE A 384 8.59 27.26 10.28
CA PHE A 384 7.20 27.70 10.24
C PHE A 384 6.44 27.39 11.53
N ILE A 385 6.69 26.22 12.12
CA ILE A 385 5.98 25.72 13.30
C ILE A 385 6.62 26.19 14.61
N ARG A 386 7.95 26.20 14.70
CA ARG A 386 8.67 26.37 15.96
C ARG A 386 8.36 27.72 16.61
N GLY A 387 7.91 27.67 17.86
CA GLY A 387 7.58 28.87 18.64
C GLY A 387 6.19 29.45 18.34
N HIS A 388 5.36 28.74 17.58
CA HIS A 388 4.02 29.17 17.19
C HIS A 388 2.97 28.10 17.55
N ASP A 389 2.25 28.31 18.65
CA ASP A 389 1.27 27.33 19.16
C ASP A 389 -0.04 27.28 18.34
N ASP A 390 -0.27 28.26 17.48
CA ASP A 390 -1.43 28.37 16.60
C ASP A 390 -1.19 27.80 15.18
N ARG A 391 0.01 27.26 14.94
CA ARG A 391 0.43 26.76 13.62
C ARG A 391 0.50 25.24 13.58
N HIS A 392 0.12 24.68 12.45
CA HIS A 392 0.32 23.26 12.15
C HIS A 392 0.52 23.04 10.66
N ALA A 393 1.12 21.89 10.32
CA ALA A 393 1.24 21.42 8.95
C ALA A 393 0.60 20.05 8.81
N GLU A 394 -0.35 19.90 7.89
CA GLU A 394 -0.82 18.60 7.44
C GLU A 394 0.15 18.06 6.38
N PHE A 395 0.59 16.82 6.57
CA PHE A 395 1.57 16.18 5.71
C PHE A 395 1.04 14.81 5.27
N THR A 396 0.95 14.60 3.96
CA THR A 396 0.67 13.29 3.35
C THR A 396 1.86 12.90 2.50
N ALA A 397 2.41 11.71 2.72
CA ALA A 397 3.38 11.08 1.83
C ALA A 397 2.83 9.78 1.27
N VAL A 398 3.11 9.54 -0.01
CA VAL A 398 2.83 8.30 -0.72
C VAL A 398 4.13 7.77 -1.30
N LEU A 399 4.47 6.51 -1.01
CA LEU A 399 5.67 5.87 -1.53
C LEU A 399 5.30 5.05 -2.77
N SER A 400 6.07 5.26 -3.83
CA SER A 400 5.93 4.52 -5.09
C SER A 400 6.85 3.30 -5.08
N TYR A 401 6.36 2.17 -5.56
CA TYR A 401 7.13 0.93 -5.70
C TYR A 401 6.87 0.34 -7.09
N SER A 402 7.88 -0.28 -7.68
CA SER A 402 7.75 -1.01 -8.95
C SER A 402 7.61 -2.50 -8.71
N THR A 403 7.29 -3.25 -9.76
CA THR A 403 7.44 -4.71 -9.80
C THR A 403 8.59 -5.14 -10.70
N ASP A 404 9.14 -6.33 -10.46
CA ASP A 404 10.06 -6.99 -11.38
C ASP A 404 9.32 -7.58 -12.61
N PRO A 405 10.02 -8.13 -13.63
CA PRO A 405 9.39 -8.74 -14.79
C PRO A 405 8.48 -9.95 -14.49
N ASN A 406 8.61 -10.56 -13.31
CA ASN A 406 7.76 -11.65 -12.84
C ASN A 406 6.58 -11.14 -11.99
N ASN A 407 6.37 -9.82 -11.95
CA ASN A 407 5.34 -9.16 -11.17
C ASN A 407 5.50 -9.35 -9.64
N ASN A 408 6.72 -9.57 -9.17
CA ASN A 408 7.03 -9.49 -7.73
C ASN A 408 7.30 -8.04 -7.36
N ILE A 409 6.82 -7.62 -6.19
CA ILE A 409 7.10 -6.27 -5.69
C ILE A 409 8.60 -6.08 -5.45
N VAL A 410 9.16 -4.99 -5.96
CA VAL A 410 10.51 -4.53 -5.58
C VAL A 410 10.37 -3.75 -4.28
N THR A 411 11.09 -4.15 -3.24
CA THR A 411 10.83 -3.66 -1.88
C THR A 411 11.49 -2.31 -1.58
N ARG A 412 12.40 -1.86 -2.46
CA ARG A 412 12.94 -0.49 -2.46
C ARG A 412 11.97 0.46 -3.17
N PRO A 413 11.50 1.55 -2.54
CA PRO A 413 10.65 2.52 -3.20
C PRO A 413 11.41 3.30 -4.28
N THR A 414 10.73 3.62 -5.38
CA THR A 414 11.25 4.33 -6.54
C THR A 414 11.14 5.85 -6.44
N ALA A 415 10.16 6.34 -5.67
CA ALA A 415 9.86 7.75 -5.47
C ALA A 415 8.97 7.98 -4.25
N VAL A 416 8.83 9.25 -3.85
CA VAL A 416 7.87 9.69 -2.84
C VAL A 416 7.08 10.89 -3.36
N GLY A 417 5.76 10.75 -3.41
CA GLY A 417 4.82 11.85 -3.59
C GLY A 417 4.51 12.50 -2.26
N VAL A 418 4.53 13.83 -2.17
CA VAL A 418 4.32 14.57 -0.93
C VAL A 418 3.33 15.71 -1.14
N ARG A 419 2.42 15.88 -0.19
CA ARG A 419 1.48 17.00 -0.09
C ARG A 419 1.58 17.62 1.29
N ILE A 420 1.85 18.92 1.35
CA ILE A 420 1.93 19.70 2.59
C ILE A 420 0.91 20.83 2.55
N ARG A 421 0.13 20.99 3.62
CA ARG A 421 -0.74 22.16 3.83
C ARG A 421 -0.38 22.82 5.14
N LEU A 422 -0.11 24.12 5.09
CA LEU A 422 0.30 24.91 6.24
C LEU A 422 -0.89 25.74 6.74
N TYR A 423 -1.07 25.81 8.06
CA TYR A 423 -2.20 26.50 8.66
C TYR A 423 -1.74 27.43 9.79
N ILE A 424 -2.33 28.62 9.84
CA ILE A 424 -2.21 29.59 10.94
C ILE A 424 -3.60 29.87 11.48
N GLY A 425 -3.89 29.51 12.74
CA GLY A 425 -5.22 29.69 13.32
C GLY A 425 -6.34 28.98 12.53
N GLY A 426 -6.01 27.86 11.86
CA GLY A 426 -6.93 27.11 10.99
C GLY A 426 -7.09 27.68 9.57
N VAL A 427 -6.35 28.73 9.20
CA VAL A 427 -6.39 29.32 7.86
C VAL A 427 -5.21 28.82 7.02
N LEU A 428 -5.50 28.28 5.83
CA LEU A 428 -4.49 27.81 4.88
C LEU A 428 -3.55 28.96 4.49
N SER A 429 -2.25 28.72 4.59
CA SER A 429 -1.20 29.74 4.41
C SER A 429 0.02 29.20 3.65
N ASP A 430 0.89 30.09 3.17
CA ASP A 430 2.23 29.76 2.69
C ASP A 430 3.29 29.78 3.82
N PHE A 431 4.57 29.56 3.51
CA PHE A 431 5.65 29.59 4.50
C PHE A 431 5.92 30.98 5.08
N ASP A 432 5.56 32.04 4.37
CA ASP A 432 5.69 33.43 4.83
C ASP A 432 4.51 33.85 5.73
N GLY A 433 3.49 33.00 5.82
CA GLY A 433 2.27 33.20 6.60
C GLY A 433 1.21 34.02 5.88
N ASN A 434 1.33 34.20 4.56
CA ASN A 434 0.27 34.79 3.76
C ASN A 434 -0.86 33.77 3.59
N ARG A 435 -2.10 34.25 3.73
CA ARG A 435 -3.29 33.44 3.50
C ARG A 435 -3.39 33.03 2.03
N LEU A 436 -3.63 31.74 1.80
CA LEU A 436 -4.01 31.21 0.50
C LEU A 436 -5.54 31.15 0.38
N SER A 437 -6.06 31.47 -0.80
CA SER A 437 -7.51 31.46 -1.04
C SER A 437 -8.05 30.04 -1.26
N SER A 438 -7.18 29.13 -1.73
CA SER A 438 -7.53 27.76 -2.10
C SER A 438 -6.31 26.85 -2.09
N THR A 439 -6.53 25.54 -2.08
CA THR A 439 -5.45 24.54 -2.21
C THR A 439 -4.78 24.57 -3.58
N THR A 440 -5.43 25.09 -4.62
CA THR A 440 -4.81 25.20 -5.96
C THR A 440 -3.71 26.27 -6.03
N GLU A 441 -3.69 27.21 -5.08
CA GLU A 441 -2.61 28.20 -4.95
C GLU A 441 -1.42 27.66 -4.14
N ASN A 442 -1.59 26.53 -3.43
CA ASN A 442 -0.55 25.98 -2.59
C ASN A 442 0.53 25.27 -3.44
N PRO A 443 1.76 25.79 -3.50
CA PRO A 443 2.82 25.20 -4.33
C PRO A 443 3.39 23.90 -3.75
N TYR A 444 2.91 23.48 -2.57
CA TYR A 444 3.33 22.27 -1.87
C TYR A 444 2.30 21.14 -1.97
N GLU A 445 1.31 21.27 -2.84
CA GLU A 445 0.49 20.15 -3.29
C GLU A 445 1.28 19.29 -4.29
N ASN A 446 1.15 17.97 -4.19
CA ASN A 446 1.57 17.02 -5.23
C ASN A 446 3.03 17.12 -5.69
N MET A 447 3.95 17.31 -4.75
CA MET A 447 5.40 17.25 -5.00
C MET A 447 5.82 15.80 -5.29
N TYR A 448 6.71 15.60 -6.27
CA TYR A 448 7.20 14.30 -6.68
C TYR A 448 8.72 14.24 -6.57
N PHE A 449 9.20 13.52 -5.57
CA PHE A 449 10.63 13.32 -5.33
C PHE A 449 11.03 11.93 -5.83
N SER A 450 11.96 11.88 -6.80
CA SER A 450 12.55 10.60 -7.20
C SER A 450 13.43 10.04 -6.09
N ASN A 451 13.50 8.71 -5.99
CA ASN A 451 14.46 8.00 -5.16
C ASN A 451 15.54 7.30 -6.01
N ASP A 452 15.68 7.68 -7.28
CA ASP A 452 16.72 7.18 -8.17
C ASP A 452 18.05 7.91 -7.87
N PRO A 453 19.12 7.20 -7.46
CA PRO A 453 20.42 7.81 -7.15
C PRO A 453 21.08 8.52 -8.35
N ASP A 454 20.70 8.14 -9.58
CA ASP A 454 21.31 8.62 -10.81
C ASP A 454 20.54 9.79 -11.45
N VAL A 455 19.41 10.18 -10.88
CA VAL A 455 18.64 11.36 -11.27
C VAL A 455 19.11 12.57 -10.45
N PRO A 456 19.99 13.44 -11.00
CA PRO A 456 20.39 14.64 -10.29
C PRO A 456 19.23 15.64 -10.25
N CYS A 457 19.18 16.35 -9.14
CA CYS A 457 18.23 17.40 -8.88
C CYS A 457 19.08 18.57 -8.40
N ASP A 458 19.82 19.19 -9.30
CA ASP A 458 20.75 20.29 -8.98
C ASP A 458 20.27 21.62 -9.55
#